data_AF-A0A1Q3GW05-F1
#
_entry.id   AF-A0A1Q3GW05-F1
#
_cell.length_a   1.000
_cell.length_b   1.000
_cell.length_c   1.000
_cell.angle_alpha   90.00
_cell.angle_beta   90.00
_cell.angle_gamma   90.00
#
_symmetry.space_group_name_H-M   'P 1'
#
loop_
_entity.id
_entity.type
_entity.pdbx_description
1 polymer ?
#
loop_
_entity_poly.entity_id
_entity_poly.type
_entity_poly.pdbx_seq_one_letter_code
_entity_poly.pdbx_strand_id
1 'polypeptide(L)'
;MELKDTQILDKASILKLFKTQPEFLVHLIANQYPINGDLLYTFQNQWDWHFLSENKDLNWSMVMLDQYKNKWDWGLSMNSGFPWSVELLEKYENSWDWGFLSLNSGLPWSRELLQKYESRWDWTFLSMNPGLPWSEEFLLEYEDKWDWVNLSMNKGLPWTWEFFEKYIDRWDWNYLSTNIGLPWDEDFFETHIDHWNWRKISNNRGLEWNPLFLRQYYGKWDWQKLSENPGLPWSVPYFESHIEKWHWSKLSENPGLPWSWEFLMQYEKKWVWSALGNNKGVYKNIFAQVLDNDLVYEIMNRYKETTYRVEEW
;
A
#
# COMPACT_ATOMS: atom_id res chain seq x y z
N MET A 1 -6.07 35.65 -17.69
CA MET A 1 -5.10 34.56 -17.48
C MET A 1 -5.82 33.30 -17.92
N GLU A 2 -5.56 32.86 -19.15
CA GLU A 2 -6.31 31.77 -19.80
C GLU A 2 -6.14 30.47 -19.02
N LEU A 3 -7.26 29.84 -18.69
CA LEU A 3 -7.31 28.43 -18.29
C LEU A 3 -6.71 27.65 -19.45
N LYS A 4 -5.49 27.11 -19.27
CA LYS A 4 -5.00 26.08 -20.19
C LYS A 4 -5.96 24.91 -20.09
N ASP A 5 -6.66 24.63 -21.18
CA ASP A 5 -7.43 23.40 -21.37
C ASP A 5 -6.52 22.22 -21.03
N THR A 6 -6.73 21.60 -19.86
CA THR A 6 -6.19 20.28 -19.55
C THR A 6 -6.76 19.34 -20.59
N GLN A 7 -5.88 18.82 -21.44
CA GLN A 7 -6.26 17.87 -22.47
C GLN A 7 -6.87 16.65 -21.77
N ILE A 8 -8.19 16.48 -21.91
CA ILE A 8 -8.87 15.30 -21.38
C ILE A 8 -8.24 14.09 -22.07
N LEU A 9 -7.63 13.21 -21.28
CA LEU A 9 -7.08 11.96 -21.79
C LEU A 9 -8.19 11.20 -22.52
N ASP A 10 -8.03 10.97 -23.82
CA ASP A 10 -9.03 10.33 -24.65
C ASP A 10 -8.76 8.83 -24.84
N LYS A 11 -9.79 8.11 -25.27
CA LYS A 11 -9.72 6.67 -25.60
C LYS A 11 -8.61 6.38 -26.62
N ALA A 12 -8.41 7.24 -27.61
CA ALA A 12 -7.39 7.05 -28.64
C ALA A 12 -5.97 7.06 -28.05
N SER A 13 -5.71 7.94 -27.08
CA SER A 13 -4.44 8.04 -26.36
C SER A 13 -4.17 6.81 -25.50
N ILE A 14 -5.19 6.28 -24.81
CA ILE A 14 -5.06 5.02 -24.05
C ILE A 14 -4.77 3.84 -24.98
N LEU A 15 -5.50 3.72 -26.10
CA LEU A 15 -5.25 2.65 -27.07
C LEU A 15 -3.90 2.80 -27.77
N LYS A 16 -3.37 4.02 -27.91
CA LYS A 16 -2.01 4.25 -28.38
C LYS A 16 -0.99 3.80 -27.34
N LEU A 17 -1.19 4.14 -26.07
CA LEU A 17 -0.34 3.68 -24.97
C LEU A 17 -0.35 2.15 -24.86
N PHE A 18 -1.51 1.52 -25.03
CA PHE A 18 -1.62 0.06 -25.05
C PHE A 18 -0.71 -0.59 -26.10
N LYS A 19 -0.57 0.00 -27.29
CA LYS A 19 0.31 -0.53 -28.33
C LYS A 19 1.79 -0.52 -27.92
N THR A 20 2.19 0.41 -27.06
CA THR A 20 3.57 0.56 -26.60
C THR A 20 3.82 -0.09 -25.25
N GLN A 21 2.80 -0.20 -24.40
CA GLN A 21 2.88 -0.64 -23.01
C GLN A 21 1.67 -1.55 -22.65
N PRO A 22 1.49 -2.70 -23.31
CA PRO A 22 0.30 -3.54 -23.11
C PRO A 22 0.23 -4.15 -21.72
N GLU A 23 1.34 -4.70 -21.22
CA GLU A 23 1.42 -5.32 -19.88
C GLU A 23 1.11 -4.31 -18.77
N PHE A 24 1.62 -3.08 -18.88
CA PHE A 24 1.34 -2.01 -17.93
C PHE A 24 -0.17 -1.77 -17.77
N LEU A 25 -0.91 -1.61 -18.89
CA LEU A 25 -2.34 -1.32 -18.81
C LEU A 25 -3.15 -2.50 -18.27
N VAL A 26 -2.78 -3.73 -18.65
CA VAL A 26 -3.46 -4.94 -18.13
C VAL A 26 -3.21 -5.08 -16.63
N HIS A 27 -1.98 -4.87 -16.17
CA HIS A 27 -1.65 -4.89 -14.74
C HIS A 27 -2.35 -3.75 -13.99
N LEU A 28 -2.42 -2.54 -14.56
CA LEU A 28 -3.13 -1.41 -13.95
C LEU A 28 -4.62 -1.71 -13.80
N ILE A 29 -5.26 -2.31 -14.81
CA ILE A 29 -6.66 -2.75 -14.76
C ILE A 29 -6.85 -3.82 -13.68
N ALA A 30 -6.03 -4.87 -13.68
CA ALA A 30 -6.15 -5.97 -12.73
C ALA A 30 -6.08 -5.52 -11.26
N ASN A 31 -5.24 -4.52 -10.97
CA ASN A 31 -4.97 -4.08 -9.60
C ASN A 31 -5.90 -2.97 -9.09
N GLN A 32 -6.40 -2.11 -9.98
CA GLN A 32 -7.04 -0.85 -9.56
C GLN A 32 -8.44 -0.65 -10.12
N TYR A 33 -8.82 -1.37 -11.19
CA TYR A 33 -10.16 -1.25 -11.77
C TYR A 33 -11.18 -2.09 -10.96
N PRO A 34 -12.40 -1.60 -10.71
CA PRO A 34 -13.45 -2.39 -10.04
C PRO A 34 -13.87 -3.60 -10.88
N ILE A 35 -13.35 -4.79 -10.55
CA ILE A 35 -13.69 -6.04 -11.23
C ILE A 35 -14.99 -6.60 -10.65
N ASN A 36 -16.01 -6.77 -11.48
CA ASN A 36 -17.26 -7.44 -11.12
C ASN A 36 -17.24 -8.94 -11.48
N GLY A 37 -18.26 -9.68 -11.06
CA GLY A 37 -18.35 -11.13 -11.30
C GLY A 37 -18.31 -11.52 -12.77
N ASP A 38 -18.92 -10.73 -13.66
CA ASP A 38 -18.97 -11.00 -15.10
C ASP A 38 -17.59 -10.81 -15.75
N LEU A 39 -16.87 -9.75 -15.36
CA LEU A 39 -15.51 -9.47 -15.84
C LEU A 39 -14.53 -10.54 -15.33
N LEU A 40 -14.66 -10.93 -14.05
CA LEU A 40 -13.88 -12.02 -13.46
C LEU A 40 -14.12 -13.35 -14.19
N TYR A 41 -15.39 -13.69 -14.45
CA TYR A 41 -15.78 -14.92 -15.12
C TYR A 41 -15.33 -14.96 -16.58
N THR A 42 -15.56 -13.86 -17.33
CA THR A 42 -15.26 -13.77 -18.77
C THR A 42 -13.77 -13.92 -19.04
N PHE A 43 -12.93 -13.35 -18.16
CA PHE A 43 -11.47 -13.33 -18.32
C PHE A 43 -10.73 -14.19 -17.28
N GLN A 44 -11.41 -15.22 -16.73
CA GLN A 44 -10.88 -16.04 -15.62
C GLN A 44 -9.54 -16.74 -15.87
N ASN A 45 -9.13 -16.89 -17.15
CA ASN A 45 -7.87 -17.51 -17.55
C ASN A 45 -6.80 -16.46 -17.91
N GLN A 46 -7.15 -15.18 -17.89
CA GLN A 46 -6.26 -14.06 -18.16
C GLN A 46 -5.88 -13.31 -16.88
N TRP A 47 -6.63 -13.52 -15.79
CA TRP A 47 -6.29 -12.98 -14.48
C TRP A 47 -5.17 -13.78 -13.82
N ASP A 48 -4.29 -13.05 -13.15
CA ASP A 48 -3.42 -13.61 -12.14
C ASP A 48 -4.19 -13.67 -10.80
N TRP A 49 -4.48 -14.90 -10.35
CA TRP A 49 -5.26 -15.14 -9.14
C TRP A 49 -4.51 -14.81 -7.85
N HIS A 50 -3.18 -14.87 -7.86
CA HIS A 50 -2.37 -14.43 -6.73
C HIS A 50 -2.55 -12.92 -6.55
N PHE A 51 -2.44 -12.14 -7.64
CA PHE A 51 -2.66 -10.69 -7.59
C PHE A 51 -4.11 -10.31 -7.21
N LEU A 52 -5.13 -11.04 -7.70
CA LEU A 52 -6.51 -10.79 -7.29
C LEU A 52 -6.76 -11.07 -5.80
N SER A 53 -6.15 -12.11 -5.23
CA SER A 53 -6.23 -12.42 -3.79
C SER A 53 -5.73 -11.27 -2.91
N GLU A 54 -4.72 -10.53 -3.36
CA GLU A 54 -4.16 -9.39 -2.63
C GLU A 54 -5.00 -8.10 -2.74
N ASN A 55 -5.98 -8.07 -3.65
CA ASN A 55 -6.77 -6.86 -3.91
C ASN A 55 -7.73 -6.57 -2.74
N LYS A 56 -7.44 -5.48 -2.00
CA LYS A 56 -8.24 -5.01 -0.85
C LYS A 56 -9.53 -4.31 -1.27
N ASP A 57 -9.58 -3.83 -2.50
CA ASP A 57 -10.68 -3.03 -3.05
C ASP A 57 -11.63 -3.89 -3.92
N LEU A 58 -11.39 -5.21 -4.00
CA LEU A 58 -12.25 -6.15 -4.71
C LEU A 58 -13.62 -6.26 -4.01
N ASN A 59 -14.69 -6.34 -4.80
CA ASN A 59 -16.04 -6.51 -4.28
C ASN A 59 -16.30 -7.97 -3.87
N TRP A 60 -15.78 -8.34 -2.70
CA TRP A 60 -15.86 -9.69 -2.14
C TRP A 60 -17.31 -10.12 -1.89
N SER A 61 -17.63 -11.38 -2.21
CA SER A 61 -18.88 -12.03 -1.81
C SER A 61 -18.64 -13.49 -1.48
N MET A 62 -19.43 -14.05 -0.57
CA MET A 62 -19.34 -15.48 -0.22
C MET A 62 -19.54 -16.38 -1.45
N VAL A 63 -20.41 -15.99 -2.38
CA VAL A 63 -20.64 -16.74 -3.63
C VAL A 63 -19.37 -16.77 -4.48
N MET A 64 -18.69 -15.63 -4.65
CA MET A 64 -17.42 -15.54 -5.38
C MET A 64 -16.32 -16.38 -4.71
N LEU A 65 -16.24 -16.34 -3.38
CA LEU A 65 -15.26 -17.13 -2.62
C LEU A 65 -15.47 -18.63 -2.78
N ASP A 66 -16.71 -19.10 -2.63
CA ASP A 66 -17.03 -20.51 -2.78
C ASP A 66 -16.84 -20.99 -4.23
N GLN A 67 -17.24 -20.19 -5.22
CA GLN A 67 -17.11 -20.54 -6.64
C GLN A 67 -15.64 -20.70 -7.09
N TYR A 68 -14.74 -19.86 -6.59
CA TYR A 68 -13.33 -19.86 -6.99
C TYR A 68 -12.38 -20.33 -5.88
N LYS A 69 -12.89 -21.08 -4.89
CA LYS A 69 -12.14 -21.54 -3.71
C LYS A 69 -10.77 -22.16 -4.02
N ASN A 70 -10.68 -22.94 -5.11
CA ASN A 70 -9.44 -23.62 -5.50
C ASN A 70 -8.50 -22.75 -6.35
N LYS A 71 -8.93 -21.55 -6.74
CA LYS A 71 -8.12 -20.59 -7.50
C LYS A 71 -7.52 -19.50 -6.60
N TRP A 72 -8.21 -19.15 -5.51
CA TRP A 72 -7.69 -18.17 -4.56
C TRP A 72 -6.39 -18.64 -3.91
N ASP A 73 -5.43 -17.73 -3.84
CA ASP A 73 -4.30 -17.87 -2.92
C ASP A 73 -4.77 -17.59 -1.48
N TRP A 74 -4.50 -18.51 -0.55
CA TRP A 74 -4.84 -18.38 0.88
C TRP A 74 -3.95 -17.39 1.64
N GLY A 75 -2.98 -16.75 0.96
CA GLY A 75 -2.43 -15.45 1.34
C GLY A 75 -3.49 -14.37 1.60
N LEU A 76 -4.77 -14.63 1.26
CA LEU A 76 -5.96 -13.94 1.77
C LEU A 76 -5.91 -13.64 3.28
N SER A 77 -5.25 -14.46 4.10
CA SER A 77 -5.02 -14.16 5.53
C SER A 77 -4.38 -12.78 5.77
N MET A 78 -3.62 -12.22 4.83
CA MET A 78 -3.03 -10.87 4.92
C MET A 78 -3.96 -9.76 4.40
N ASN A 79 -5.07 -10.10 3.76
CA ASN A 79 -5.95 -9.13 3.12
C ASN A 79 -6.83 -8.43 4.17
N SER A 80 -6.45 -7.22 4.56
CA SER A 80 -7.18 -6.41 5.54
C SER A 80 -8.48 -5.79 5.00
N GLY A 81 -8.72 -5.84 3.68
CA GLY A 81 -9.97 -5.39 3.04
C GLY A 81 -10.97 -6.53 2.82
N PHE A 82 -10.60 -7.75 3.21
CA PHE A 82 -11.47 -8.91 3.15
C PHE A 82 -12.64 -8.77 4.14
N PRO A 83 -13.83 -9.31 3.84
CA PRO A 83 -15.02 -9.18 4.70
C PRO A 83 -14.94 -10.13 5.90
N TRP A 84 -13.97 -9.90 6.79
CA TRP A 84 -13.73 -10.74 7.96
C TRP A 84 -14.93 -10.76 8.90
N SER A 85 -15.27 -11.96 9.35
CA SER A 85 -16.20 -12.21 10.44
C SER A 85 -15.72 -13.41 11.25
N VAL A 86 -16.22 -13.57 12.47
CA VAL A 86 -15.87 -14.73 13.30
C VAL A 86 -16.35 -16.03 12.63
N GLU A 87 -17.52 -16.03 12.02
CA GLU A 87 -18.08 -17.18 11.29
C GLU A 87 -17.22 -17.56 10.08
N LEU A 88 -16.61 -16.59 9.40
CA LEU A 88 -15.70 -16.83 8.27
C LEU A 88 -14.38 -17.46 8.72
N LEU A 89 -13.85 -16.99 9.85
CA LEU A 89 -12.67 -17.59 10.48
C LEU A 89 -12.94 -19.04 10.87
N GLU A 90 -14.09 -19.32 11.47
CA GLU A 90 -14.51 -20.67 11.83
C GLU A 90 -14.73 -21.57 10.60
N LYS A 91 -15.42 -21.08 9.56
CA LYS A 91 -15.75 -21.88 8.36
C LYS A 91 -14.50 -22.42 7.66
N TYR A 92 -13.42 -21.65 7.64
CA TYR A 92 -12.16 -22.02 6.98
C TYR A 92 -10.97 -22.07 7.95
N GLU A 93 -11.21 -22.42 9.22
CA GLU A 93 -10.22 -22.38 10.31
C GLU A 93 -8.87 -23.05 9.96
N ASN A 94 -8.94 -24.18 9.24
CA ASN A 94 -7.76 -24.96 8.84
C ASN A 94 -7.13 -24.52 7.52
N SER A 95 -7.77 -23.62 6.78
CA SER A 95 -7.22 -23.05 5.54
C SER A 95 -6.43 -21.77 5.79
N TRP A 96 -6.69 -21.08 6.91
CA TRP A 96 -6.03 -19.82 7.21
C TRP A 96 -4.60 -20.00 7.69
N ASP A 97 -3.72 -19.13 7.20
CA ASP A 97 -2.41 -18.91 7.82
C ASP A 97 -2.58 -18.01 9.05
N TRP A 98 -2.39 -18.58 10.24
CA TRP A 98 -2.57 -17.88 11.52
C TRP A 98 -1.47 -16.86 11.82
N GLY A 99 -0.26 -17.04 11.28
CA GLY A 99 0.80 -16.04 11.39
C GLY A 99 0.40 -14.77 10.63
N PHE A 100 -0.05 -14.93 9.38
CA PHE A 100 -0.54 -13.80 8.59
C PHE A 100 -1.82 -13.17 9.15
N LEU A 101 -2.74 -13.96 9.70
CA LEU A 101 -3.89 -13.41 10.42
C LEU A 101 -3.46 -12.58 11.64
N SER A 102 -2.42 -12.99 12.37
CA SER A 102 -1.90 -12.24 13.53
C SER A 102 -1.46 -10.82 13.15
N LEU A 103 -0.99 -10.61 11.92
CA LEU A 103 -0.60 -9.30 11.40
C LEU A 103 -1.77 -8.50 10.79
N ASN A 104 -2.93 -9.13 10.60
CA ASN A 104 -4.04 -8.55 9.85
C ASN A 104 -4.86 -7.59 10.71
N SER A 105 -4.86 -6.30 10.37
CA SER A 105 -5.60 -5.27 11.11
C SER A 105 -7.10 -5.21 10.77
N GLY A 106 -7.57 -5.98 9.78
CA GLY A 106 -8.96 -5.99 9.32
C GLY A 106 -9.84 -7.03 10.02
N LEU A 107 -9.26 -7.87 10.88
CA LEU A 107 -10.01 -8.85 11.66
C LEU A 107 -10.92 -8.16 12.69
N PRO A 108 -12.03 -8.81 13.09
CA PRO A 108 -12.90 -8.32 14.17
C PRO A 108 -12.25 -8.57 15.53
N TRP A 109 -11.12 -7.90 15.80
CA TRP A 109 -10.33 -8.09 17.01
C TRP A 109 -11.14 -7.79 18.26
N SER A 110 -11.11 -8.73 19.19
CA SER A 110 -11.67 -8.61 20.53
C SER A 110 -10.84 -9.44 21.51
N ARG A 111 -11.02 -9.20 22.82
CA ARG A 111 -10.35 -10.02 23.83
C ARG A 111 -10.79 -11.48 23.75
N GLU A 112 -12.06 -11.72 23.46
CA GLU A 112 -12.64 -13.05 23.28
C GLU A 112 -12.06 -13.78 22.07
N LEU A 113 -11.85 -13.08 20.95
CA LEU A 113 -11.22 -13.68 19.76
C LEU A 113 -9.76 -14.06 20.03
N LEU A 114 -9.02 -13.19 20.71
CA LEU A 114 -7.64 -13.46 21.11
C LEU A 114 -7.55 -14.67 22.03
N GLN A 115 -8.40 -14.73 23.06
CA GLN A 115 -8.43 -15.83 24.02
C GLN A 115 -8.86 -17.16 23.37
N LYS A 116 -9.86 -17.14 22.48
CA LYS A 116 -10.35 -18.35 21.82
C LYS A 116 -9.28 -19.08 21.02
N TYR A 117 -8.39 -18.33 20.37
CA TYR A 117 -7.33 -18.86 19.51
C TYR A 117 -5.92 -18.54 20.03
N GLU A 118 -5.78 -18.37 21.35
CA GLU A 118 -4.57 -17.88 22.01
C GLU A 118 -3.29 -18.64 21.60
N SER A 119 -3.39 -19.96 21.45
CA SER A 119 -2.27 -20.84 21.07
C SER A 119 -1.95 -20.84 19.57
N ARG A 120 -2.81 -20.26 18.73
CA ARG A 120 -2.61 -20.16 17.28
C ARG A 120 -2.01 -18.83 16.86
N TRP A 121 -2.18 -17.79 17.67
CA TRP A 121 -1.64 -16.47 17.34
C TRP A 121 -0.12 -16.41 17.47
N ASP A 122 0.51 -15.73 16.52
CA ASP A 122 1.90 -15.33 16.62
C ASP A 122 1.97 -13.98 17.34
N TRP A 123 2.42 -14.01 18.60
CA TRP A 123 2.51 -12.83 19.45
C TRP A 123 3.54 -11.81 18.96
N THR A 124 4.55 -12.23 18.19
CA THR A 124 5.51 -11.34 17.53
C THR A 124 4.79 -10.49 16.48
N PHE A 125 3.95 -11.11 15.65
CA PHE A 125 3.16 -10.41 14.64
C PHE A 125 1.98 -9.64 15.24
N LEU A 126 1.34 -10.15 16.29
CA LEU A 126 0.33 -9.37 17.03
C LEU A 126 0.94 -8.07 17.59
N SER A 127 2.19 -8.09 18.06
CA SER A 127 2.89 -6.91 18.57
C SER A 127 3.01 -5.79 17.52
N MET A 128 3.07 -6.14 16.23
CA MET A 128 3.10 -5.19 15.12
C MET A 128 1.70 -4.72 14.68
N ASN A 129 0.64 -5.38 15.12
CA ASN A 129 -0.70 -5.22 14.56
C ASN A 129 -1.40 -3.96 15.11
N PRO A 130 -1.71 -2.95 14.28
CA PRO A 130 -2.37 -1.73 14.74
C PRO A 130 -3.88 -1.87 14.93
N GLY A 131 -4.48 -3.00 14.53
CA GLY A 131 -5.92 -3.25 14.63
C GLY A 131 -6.37 -3.86 15.96
N LEU A 132 -5.44 -4.22 16.84
CA LEU A 132 -5.79 -4.71 18.17
C LEU A 132 -6.36 -3.59 19.06
N PRO A 133 -7.18 -3.92 20.08
CA PRO A 133 -7.76 -2.96 21.00
C PRO A 133 -6.71 -2.50 22.03
N TRP A 134 -5.69 -1.78 21.55
CA TRP A 134 -4.58 -1.31 22.36
C TRP A 134 -5.05 -0.36 23.46
N SER A 135 -4.64 -0.68 24.68
CA SER A 135 -4.66 0.19 25.85
C SER A 135 -3.44 -0.16 26.69
N GLU A 136 -3.06 0.70 27.62
CA GLU A 136 -1.95 0.38 28.52
C GLU A 136 -2.30 -0.84 29.40
N GLU A 137 -3.55 -0.96 29.84
CA GLU A 137 -4.03 -2.13 30.58
C GLU A 137 -3.94 -3.42 29.74
N PHE A 138 -4.25 -3.35 28.45
CA PHE A 138 -4.08 -4.49 27.54
C PHE A 138 -2.61 -4.91 27.41
N LEU A 139 -1.73 -3.93 27.28
CA LEU A 139 -0.30 -4.17 27.17
C LEU A 139 0.23 -4.89 28.41
N LEU A 140 -0.21 -4.46 29.59
CA LEU A 140 0.19 -5.04 30.87
C LEU A 140 -0.38 -6.46 31.10
N GLU A 141 -1.59 -6.75 30.62
CA GLU A 141 -2.21 -8.07 30.79
C GLU A 141 -1.42 -9.20 30.12
N TYR A 142 -0.74 -8.91 29.01
CA TYR A 142 0.09 -9.87 28.25
C TYR A 142 1.54 -9.39 28.12
N GLU A 143 2.05 -8.67 29.13
CA GLU A 143 3.34 -8.00 29.08
C GLU A 143 4.50 -8.94 28.69
N ASP A 144 4.46 -10.17 29.18
CA ASP A 144 5.44 -11.23 28.96
C ASP A 144 5.40 -11.83 27.54
N LYS A 145 4.35 -11.58 26.78
CA LYS A 145 4.17 -12.09 25.42
C LYS A 145 4.52 -11.09 24.34
N TRP A 146 4.48 -9.79 24.65
CA TRP A 146 4.70 -8.77 23.65
C TRP A 146 6.18 -8.61 23.29
N ASP A 147 6.45 -8.49 22.00
CA ASP A 147 7.77 -8.13 21.47
C ASP A 147 7.88 -6.61 21.35
N TRP A 148 8.67 -6.01 22.23
CA TRP A 148 8.87 -4.56 22.31
C TRP A 148 9.57 -3.95 21.09
N VAL A 149 10.39 -4.72 20.38
CA VAL A 149 10.98 -4.27 19.11
C VAL A 149 9.88 -4.08 18.09
N ASN A 150 8.92 -5.00 18.02
CA ASN A 150 7.78 -4.94 17.11
C ASN A 150 6.69 -3.96 17.57
N LEU A 151 6.49 -3.77 18.87
CA LEU A 151 5.63 -2.71 19.41
C LEU A 151 6.15 -1.32 19.01
N SER A 152 7.47 -1.14 18.91
CA SER A 152 8.08 0.15 18.55
C SER A 152 7.66 0.67 17.18
N MET A 153 7.26 -0.21 16.26
CA MET A 153 6.70 0.18 14.94
C MET A 153 5.17 0.22 14.91
N ASN A 154 4.50 -0.14 16.00
CA ASN A 154 3.06 -0.25 16.04
C ASN A 154 2.41 1.12 16.21
N LYS A 155 1.81 1.64 15.14
CA LYS A 155 1.09 2.92 15.13
C LYS A 155 -0.23 2.92 15.90
N GLY A 156 -0.73 1.75 16.29
CA GLY A 156 -2.02 1.59 16.99
C GLY A 156 -1.91 1.68 18.51
N LEU A 157 -0.70 1.74 19.06
CA LEU A 157 -0.49 1.95 20.49
C LEU A 157 -0.98 3.34 20.93
N PRO A 158 -1.32 3.53 22.22
CA PRO A 158 -1.80 4.78 22.76
C PRO A 158 -0.65 5.78 22.96
N TRP A 159 0.01 6.16 21.86
CA TRP A 159 1.16 7.05 21.87
C TRP A 159 0.80 8.42 22.47
N THR A 160 1.40 8.72 23.61
CA THR A 160 1.55 10.06 24.18
C THR A 160 3.00 10.26 24.57
N TRP A 161 3.40 11.50 24.87
CA TRP A 161 4.73 11.76 25.41
C TRP A 161 4.97 10.93 26.67
N GLU A 162 4.00 10.93 27.60
CA GLU A 162 4.10 10.22 28.88
C GLU A 162 4.20 8.70 28.69
N PHE A 163 3.39 8.12 27.80
CA PHE A 163 3.46 6.69 27.49
C PHE A 163 4.81 6.32 26.86
N PHE A 164 5.30 7.13 25.93
CA PHE A 164 6.59 6.92 25.28
C PHE A 164 7.74 6.94 26.30
N GLU A 165 7.83 8.00 27.10
CA GLU A 165 8.88 8.20 28.11
C GLU A 165 8.87 7.10 29.17
N LYS A 166 7.69 6.68 29.62
CA LYS A 166 7.54 5.63 30.63
C LYS A 166 8.27 4.33 30.25
N TYR A 167 8.34 4.03 28.95
CA TYR A 167 8.96 2.81 28.44
C TYR A 167 10.16 3.09 27.51
N ILE A 168 10.80 4.25 27.64
CA ILE A 168 11.84 4.71 26.72
C ILE A 168 12.96 3.68 26.49
N ASP A 169 13.40 3.00 27.55
CA ASP A 169 14.47 2.02 27.51
C ASP A 169 14.09 0.69 26.83
N ARG A 170 12.79 0.46 26.58
CA ARG A 170 12.27 -0.75 25.92
C ARG A 170 12.08 -0.55 24.42
N TRP A 171 12.02 0.69 23.95
CA TRP A 171 11.76 0.96 22.55
C TRP A 171 13.00 0.79 21.68
N ASP A 172 12.78 0.26 20.48
CA ASP A 172 13.80 0.22 19.45
C ASP A 172 13.71 1.48 18.57
N TRP A 173 14.70 2.36 18.68
CA TRP A 173 14.80 3.61 17.94
C TRP A 173 14.78 3.44 16.41
N ASN A 174 15.32 2.33 15.89
CA ASN A 174 15.24 2.05 14.48
C ASN A 174 13.78 1.78 14.07
N TYR A 175 12.98 1.05 14.85
CA TYR A 175 11.58 0.81 14.52
C TYR A 175 10.68 2.03 14.81
N LEU A 176 10.95 2.79 15.89
CA LEU A 176 10.31 4.08 16.16
C LEU A 176 10.49 5.06 15.00
N SER A 177 11.67 5.09 14.37
CA SER A 177 11.94 5.95 13.21
C SER A 177 11.04 5.66 11.99
N THR A 178 10.36 4.50 11.95
CA THR A 178 9.35 4.17 10.93
C THR A 178 7.91 4.34 11.39
N ASN A 179 7.70 4.56 12.69
CA ASN A 179 6.39 4.64 13.29
C ASN A 179 5.71 5.95 12.88
N ILE A 180 4.48 5.87 12.40
CA ILE A 180 3.70 7.04 11.94
C ILE A 180 2.67 7.51 12.98
N GLY A 181 2.53 6.79 14.09
CA GLY A 181 1.57 7.09 15.16
C GLY A 181 2.19 7.80 16.37
N LEU A 182 3.52 8.03 16.37
CA LEU A 182 4.15 8.86 17.39
C LEU A 182 3.64 10.31 17.30
N PRO A 183 3.73 11.10 18.39
CA PRO A 183 3.23 12.48 18.40
C PRO A 183 3.82 13.37 17.31
N TRP A 184 5.11 13.16 16.98
CA TRP A 184 5.85 13.81 15.89
C TRP A 184 5.79 15.35 15.86
N ASP A 185 5.42 16.00 16.96
CA ASP A 185 5.59 17.44 17.09
C ASP A 185 7.09 17.83 17.08
N GLU A 186 7.35 19.11 16.81
CA GLU A 186 8.72 19.63 16.66
C GLU A 186 9.55 19.38 17.93
N ASP A 187 8.99 19.63 19.12
CA ASP A 187 9.69 19.43 20.39
C ASP A 187 10.04 17.95 20.60
N PHE A 188 9.13 17.02 20.28
CA PHE A 188 9.36 15.57 20.37
C PHE A 188 10.45 15.10 19.42
N PHE A 189 10.41 15.59 18.17
CA PHE A 189 11.40 15.26 17.15
C PHE A 189 12.80 15.77 17.54
N GLU A 190 12.89 17.04 17.94
CA GLU A 190 14.15 17.71 18.28
C GLU A 190 14.78 17.17 19.57
N THR A 191 13.97 16.87 20.59
CA THR A 191 14.48 16.30 21.86
C THR A 191 15.23 14.99 21.62
N HIS A 192 14.81 14.20 20.64
CA HIS A 192 15.36 12.87 20.35
C HIS A 192 16.15 12.82 19.04
N ILE A 193 16.59 13.96 18.54
CA ILE A 193 17.15 14.13 17.19
C ILE A 193 18.34 13.20 16.88
N ASP A 194 19.13 12.89 17.90
CA ASP A 194 20.35 12.07 17.78
C ASP A 194 20.06 10.56 17.76
N HIS A 195 18.86 10.15 18.17
CA HIS A 195 18.45 8.76 18.15
C HIS A 195 17.81 8.33 16.83
N TRP A 196 17.27 9.29 16.06
CA TRP A 196 16.54 8.97 14.84
C TRP A 196 17.42 8.38 13.74
N ASN A 197 16.94 7.28 13.16
CA ASN A 197 17.50 6.74 11.94
C ASN A 197 17.04 7.59 10.74
N TRP A 198 17.90 8.50 10.29
CA TRP A 198 17.62 9.43 9.19
C TRP A 198 17.19 8.76 7.88
N ARG A 199 17.71 7.57 7.56
CA ARG A 199 17.28 6.82 6.38
C ARG A 199 15.83 6.37 6.50
N LYS A 200 15.40 5.93 7.69
CA LYS A 200 14.02 5.51 7.96
C LYS A 200 13.08 6.70 8.05
N ILE A 201 13.48 7.76 8.75
CA ILE A 201 12.72 9.02 8.84
C ILE A 201 12.47 9.62 7.46
N SER A 202 13.41 9.53 6.52
CA SER A 202 13.24 10.07 5.16
C SER A 202 12.01 9.50 4.41
N ASN A 203 11.46 8.36 4.83
CA ASN A 203 10.21 7.80 4.30
C ASN A 203 9.08 7.72 5.35
N ASN A 204 9.24 8.37 6.49
CA ASN A 204 8.23 8.37 7.55
C ASN A 204 7.09 9.34 7.16
N ARG A 205 5.85 8.85 7.19
CA ARG A 205 4.64 9.60 6.79
C ARG A 205 3.90 10.23 7.98
N GLY A 206 4.35 10.00 9.21
CA GLY A 206 3.83 10.65 10.41
C GLY A 206 4.36 12.07 10.61
N LEU A 207 5.50 12.40 9.97
CA LEU A 207 6.07 13.74 10.02
C LEU A 207 5.29 14.76 9.17
N GLU A 208 5.24 15.99 9.67
CA GLU A 208 4.70 17.15 8.96
C GLU A 208 5.70 17.71 7.93
N TRP A 209 5.82 17.04 6.80
CA TRP A 209 6.74 17.46 5.73
C TRP A 209 6.40 18.83 5.16
N ASN A 210 7.36 19.75 5.27
CA ASN A 210 7.28 21.05 4.63
C ASN A 210 8.66 21.50 4.09
N PRO A 211 8.72 22.46 3.16
CA PRO A 211 9.99 22.89 2.57
C PRO A 211 11.02 23.44 3.55
N LEU A 212 10.59 24.06 4.66
CA LEU A 212 11.51 24.57 5.69
C LEU A 212 12.17 23.43 6.45
N PHE A 213 11.38 22.45 6.90
CA PHE A 213 11.87 21.25 7.59
C PHE A 213 12.86 20.45 6.72
N LEU A 214 12.53 20.27 5.43
CA LEU A 214 13.42 19.62 4.47
C LEU A 214 14.74 20.38 4.30
N ARG A 215 14.70 21.72 4.27
CA ARG A 215 15.89 22.56 4.15
C ARG A 215 16.75 22.52 5.41
N GLN A 216 16.15 22.54 6.60
CA GLN A 216 16.86 22.53 7.88
C GLN A 216 17.78 21.31 8.00
N TYR A 217 17.32 20.14 7.55
CA TYR A 217 18.06 18.88 7.62
C TYR A 217 18.56 18.37 6.27
N TYR A 218 18.76 19.26 5.30
CA TYR A 218 19.04 18.91 3.91
C TYR A 218 20.19 17.90 3.72
N GLY A 219 21.24 17.99 4.55
CA GLY A 219 22.40 17.10 4.49
C GLY A 219 22.21 15.73 5.13
N LYS A 220 21.13 15.52 5.89
CA LYS A 220 20.86 14.27 6.61
C LYS A 220 19.89 13.35 5.86
N TRP A 221 19.09 13.88 4.95
CA TRP A 221 18.06 13.11 4.26
C TRP A 221 18.63 12.09 3.27
N ASP A 222 18.01 10.91 3.28
CA ASP A 222 18.24 9.85 2.31
C ASP A 222 17.34 10.07 1.09
N TRP A 223 17.94 10.51 -0.02
CA TRP A 223 17.19 10.89 -1.23
C TRP A 223 16.52 9.71 -1.91
N GLN A 224 17.04 8.48 -1.76
CA GLN A 224 16.35 7.29 -2.26
C GLN A 224 15.05 7.09 -1.47
N LYS A 225 15.08 7.23 -0.14
CA LYS A 225 13.91 7.07 0.72
C LYS A 225 12.91 8.22 0.59
N LEU A 226 13.37 9.46 0.42
CA LEU A 226 12.51 10.57 0.03
C LEU A 226 11.81 10.32 -1.30
N SER A 227 12.48 9.70 -2.30
CA SER A 227 11.87 9.37 -3.59
C SER A 227 10.69 8.39 -3.45
N GLU A 228 10.70 7.54 -2.43
CA GLU A 228 9.63 6.58 -2.11
C GLU A 228 8.46 7.22 -1.35
N ASN A 229 8.65 8.42 -0.79
CA ASN A 229 7.74 9.01 0.19
C ASN A 229 6.59 9.79 -0.49
N PRO A 230 5.32 9.34 -0.39
CA PRO A 230 4.18 10.06 -0.96
C PRO A 230 3.70 11.23 -0.09
N GLY A 231 4.17 11.34 1.16
CA GLY A 231 3.78 12.40 2.10
C GLY A 231 4.56 13.70 1.95
N LEU A 232 5.56 13.73 1.04
CA LEU A 232 6.27 14.97 0.73
C LEU A 232 5.33 16.00 0.06
N PRO A 233 5.65 17.30 0.15
CA PRO A 233 4.87 18.38 -0.49
C PRO A 233 5.13 18.40 -2.01
N TRP A 234 4.75 17.32 -2.68
CA TRP A 234 4.98 17.13 -4.10
C TRP A 234 4.28 18.21 -4.93
N SER A 235 5.06 18.82 -5.81
CA SER A 235 4.60 19.70 -6.88
C SER A 235 5.58 19.59 -8.03
N VAL A 236 5.16 19.91 -9.26
CA VAL A 236 6.08 19.89 -10.41
C VAL A 236 7.30 20.78 -10.15
N PRO A 237 7.18 22.03 -9.64
CA PRO A 237 8.35 22.84 -9.31
C PRO A 237 9.27 22.22 -8.25
N TYR A 238 8.70 21.64 -7.18
CA TYR A 238 9.50 20.98 -6.14
C TYR A 238 10.26 19.77 -6.69
N PHE A 239 9.59 18.93 -7.48
CA PHE A 239 10.18 17.80 -8.17
C PHE A 239 11.34 18.24 -9.07
N GLU A 240 11.11 19.22 -9.95
CA GLU A 240 12.10 19.68 -10.94
C GLU A 240 13.31 20.33 -10.27
N SER A 241 13.12 21.08 -9.18
CA SER A 241 14.23 21.71 -8.45
C SER A 241 15.23 20.72 -7.85
N HIS A 242 14.87 19.45 -7.73
CA HIS A 242 15.72 18.38 -7.18
C HIS A 242 15.85 17.17 -8.12
N ILE A 243 15.59 17.35 -9.42
CA ILE A 243 15.45 16.25 -10.38
C ILE A 243 16.66 15.31 -10.45
N GLU A 244 17.87 15.83 -10.26
CA GLU A 244 19.12 15.07 -10.28
C GLU A 244 19.33 14.19 -9.04
N LYS A 245 18.58 14.44 -7.96
CA LYS A 245 18.69 13.68 -6.72
C LYS A 245 17.68 12.55 -6.60
N TRP A 246 16.58 12.63 -7.35
CA TRP A 246 15.53 11.64 -7.23
C TRP A 246 15.91 10.31 -7.88
N HIS A 247 15.50 9.22 -7.24
CA HIS A 247 15.68 7.88 -7.74
C HIS A 247 14.46 7.47 -8.57
N TRP A 248 14.60 7.46 -9.89
CA TRP A 248 13.50 7.21 -10.84
C TRP A 248 12.75 5.90 -10.61
N SER A 249 13.45 4.82 -10.27
CA SER A 249 12.80 3.55 -9.94
C SER A 249 11.85 3.68 -8.74
N LYS A 250 12.26 4.43 -7.72
CA LYS A 250 11.46 4.68 -6.51
C LYS A 250 10.33 5.69 -6.74
N LEU A 251 10.57 6.68 -7.58
CA LEU A 251 9.52 7.60 -8.03
C LEU A 251 8.42 6.86 -8.81
N SER A 252 8.76 5.87 -9.64
CA SER A 252 7.75 5.07 -10.37
C SER A 252 6.81 4.29 -9.43
N GLU A 253 7.29 3.90 -8.25
CA GLU A 253 6.49 3.25 -7.21
C GLU A 253 5.68 4.26 -6.38
N ASN A 254 5.97 5.57 -6.45
CA ASN A 254 5.44 6.58 -5.55
C ASN A 254 4.07 7.12 -6.00
N PRO A 255 2.98 6.91 -5.24
CA PRO A 255 1.65 7.39 -5.60
C PRO A 255 1.39 8.88 -5.29
N GLY A 256 2.27 9.54 -4.52
CA GLY A 256 2.10 10.93 -4.08
C GLY A 256 2.63 11.98 -5.05
N LEU A 257 3.31 11.57 -6.12
CA LEU A 257 3.77 12.50 -7.17
C LEU A 257 2.58 13.23 -7.83
N PRO A 258 2.82 14.39 -8.47
CA PRO A 258 1.78 15.17 -9.13
C PRO A 258 1.39 14.54 -10.47
N TRP A 259 0.91 13.30 -10.43
CA TRP A 259 0.58 12.49 -11.59
C TRP A 259 -0.50 13.18 -12.44
N SER A 260 -0.12 13.54 -13.66
CA SER A 260 -1.00 13.92 -14.76
C SER A 260 -0.55 13.19 -16.02
N TRP A 261 -1.38 13.17 -17.06
CA TRP A 261 -0.98 12.60 -18.34
C TRP A 261 0.28 13.28 -18.90
N GLU A 262 0.34 14.61 -18.83
CA GLU A 262 1.48 15.40 -19.29
C GLU A 262 2.74 15.07 -18.49
N PHE A 263 2.64 14.98 -17.16
CA PHE A 263 3.76 14.65 -16.29
C PHE A 263 4.28 13.23 -16.56
N LEU A 264 3.38 12.25 -16.73
CA LEU A 264 3.73 10.88 -17.07
C LEU A 264 4.48 10.82 -18.41
N MET A 265 3.93 11.47 -19.45
CA MET A 265 4.50 11.42 -20.80
C MET A 265 5.77 12.25 -20.95
N GLN A 266 5.90 13.38 -20.25
CA GLN A 266 7.11 14.22 -20.26
C GLN A 266 8.36 13.42 -19.89
N TYR A 267 8.22 12.45 -18.98
CA TYR A 267 9.31 11.62 -18.48
C TYR A 267 9.15 10.14 -18.86
N GLU A 268 8.41 9.82 -19.92
CA GLU A 268 8.08 8.45 -20.38
C GLU A 268 9.28 7.49 -20.41
N LYS A 269 10.45 7.97 -20.83
CA LYS A 269 11.67 7.17 -20.97
C LYS A 269 12.41 6.88 -19.66
N LYS A 270 12.06 7.60 -18.58
CA LYS A 270 12.72 7.47 -17.28
C LYS A 270 11.93 6.59 -16.30
N TRP A 271 10.63 6.43 -16.53
CA TRP A 271 9.78 5.61 -15.67
C TRP A 271 10.04 4.11 -15.85
N VAL A 272 9.93 3.38 -14.74
CA VAL A 272 9.84 1.92 -14.73
C VAL A 272 8.37 1.55 -14.90
N TRP A 273 7.96 1.24 -16.14
CA TRP A 273 6.56 0.99 -16.51
C TRP A 273 5.91 -0.17 -15.77
N SER A 274 6.66 -1.24 -15.49
CA SER A 274 6.15 -2.36 -14.69
C SER A 274 5.75 -1.95 -13.27
N ALA A 275 6.47 -1.00 -12.65
CA ALA A 275 6.14 -0.47 -11.33
C ALA A 275 4.89 0.43 -11.34
N LEU A 276 4.68 1.18 -12.44
CA LEU A 276 3.53 2.07 -12.59
C LEU A 276 2.19 1.32 -12.61
N GLY A 277 2.17 0.04 -13.01
CA GLY A 277 0.96 -0.79 -13.01
C GLY A 277 0.32 -0.92 -11.62
N ASN A 278 1.14 -0.82 -10.55
CA ASN A 278 0.68 -0.89 -9.16
C ASN A 278 0.51 0.50 -8.53
N ASN A 279 0.79 1.57 -9.26
CA ASN A 279 0.81 2.92 -8.72
C ASN A 279 -0.62 3.49 -8.64
N LYS A 280 -1.18 3.51 -7.41
CA LYS A 280 -2.53 4.04 -7.14
C LYS A 280 -2.70 5.50 -7.56
N GLY A 281 -1.65 6.32 -7.49
CA GLY A 281 -1.68 7.72 -7.89
C GLY A 281 -1.84 7.88 -9.40
N VAL A 282 -1.09 7.08 -10.17
CA VAL A 282 -1.22 7.01 -11.63
C VAL A 282 -2.63 6.59 -12.03
N TYR A 283 -3.14 5.49 -11.49
CA TYR A 283 -4.51 5.06 -11.80
C TYR A 283 -5.53 6.14 -11.45
N LYS A 284 -5.55 6.59 -10.19
CA LYS A 284 -6.55 7.52 -9.67
C LYS A 284 -6.58 8.85 -10.43
N ASN A 285 -5.41 9.41 -10.73
CA ASN A 285 -5.32 10.76 -11.28
C ASN A 285 -5.32 10.79 -12.82
N ILE A 286 -5.01 9.68 -13.49
CA ILE A 286 -4.91 9.63 -14.95
C ILE A 286 -5.99 8.74 -15.57
N PHE A 287 -6.16 7.51 -15.06
CA PHE A 287 -6.94 6.47 -15.76
C PHE A 287 -8.35 6.27 -15.22
N ALA A 288 -8.60 6.54 -13.93
CA ALA A 288 -9.87 6.21 -13.26
C ALA A 288 -11.11 6.90 -13.87
N GLN A 289 -10.95 8.07 -14.51
CA GLN A 289 -12.04 8.78 -15.16
C GLN A 289 -12.28 8.39 -16.63
N VAL A 290 -11.34 7.66 -17.23
CA VAL A 290 -11.35 7.35 -18.67
C VAL A 290 -11.55 5.86 -18.92
N LEU A 291 -11.08 5.00 -18.01
CA LEU A 291 -11.37 3.58 -18.06
C LEU A 291 -12.84 3.34 -17.67
N ASP A 292 -13.62 2.84 -18.62
CA ASP A 292 -14.94 2.28 -18.41
C ASP A 292 -14.96 0.80 -18.82
N ASN A 293 -16.10 0.13 -18.60
CA ASN A 293 -16.22 -1.29 -18.92
C ASN A 293 -15.92 -1.55 -20.40
N ASP A 294 -16.46 -0.76 -21.32
CA ASP A 294 -16.30 -0.98 -22.76
C ASP A 294 -14.83 -0.90 -23.19
N LEU A 295 -14.11 0.11 -22.69
CA LEU A 295 -12.68 0.28 -22.96
C LEU A 295 -11.86 -0.82 -22.29
N VAL A 296 -12.19 -1.21 -21.06
CA VAL A 296 -11.53 -2.34 -20.39
C VAL A 296 -11.74 -3.64 -21.17
N TYR A 297 -12.97 -3.95 -21.61
CA TYR A 297 -13.26 -5.10 -22.46
C TYR A 297 -12.46 -5.04 -23.76
N GLU A 298 -12.37 -3.86 -24.40
CA GLU A 298 -11.60 -3.69 -25.62
C GLU A 298 -10.09 -3.94 -25.39
N ILE A 299 -9.52 -3.38 -24.32
CA ILE A 299 -8.10 -3.57 -23.95
C ILE A 299 -7.85 -5.06 -23.65
N MET A 300 -8.68 -5.69 -22.82
CA MET A 300 -8.52 -7.09 -22.43
C MET A 300 -8.68 -8.05 -23.61
N ASN A 301 -9.62 -7.78 -24.53
CA ASN A 301 -9.78 -8.57 -25.75
C ASN A 301 -8.58 -8.41 -26.69
N ARG A 302 -8.09 -7.18 -26.90
CA ARG A 302 -6.86 -6.94 -27.69
C ARG A 302 -5.66 -7.66 -27.07
N TYR A 303 -5.54 -7.65 -25.75
CA TYR A 303 -4.46 -8.35 -25.05
C TYR A 303 -4.57 -9.86 -25.21
N LYS A 304 -5.78 -10.42 -25.08
CA LYS A 304 -6.05 -11.82 -25.34
C LYS A 304 -5.63 -12.22 -26.76
N GLU A 305 -5.98 -11.45 -27.77
CA GLU A 305 -5.55 -11.73 -29.14
C GLU A 305 -4.02 -11.75 -29.31
N THR A 306 -3.29 -10.94 -28.55
CA THR A 306 -1.82 -10.91 -28.60
C THR A 306 -1.15 -12.07 -27.86
N THR A 307 -1.71 -12.54 -26.73
CA THR A 307 -1.10 -13.62 -25.94
C THR A 307 -1.44 -15.01 -26.48
N TYR A 308 -2.62 -15.20 -27.08
CA TYR A 308 -3.01 -16.49 -27.67
C TYR A 308 -2.42 -16.76 -29.07
N ARG A 309 -1.73 -15.78 -29.69
CA ARG A 309 -1.06 -15.96 -30.99
C ARG A 309 0.35 -16.57 -30.88
N VAL A 310 0.83 -16.92 -29.68
CA VAL A 310 2.21 -17.41 -29.47
C VAL A 310 2.30 -18.93 -29.28
N GLU A 311 1.20 -19.67 -29.31
CA GLU A 311 1.22 -21.15 -29.35
C GLU A 311 0.48 -21.71 -30.56
N GLU A 312 1.00 -21.41 -31.75
CA GLU A 312 0.92 -22.34 -32.89
C GLU A 312 2.26 -22.27 -33.64
N TRP A 313 3.24 -23.08 -33.19
CA TRP A 313 3.94 -24.15 -33.96
C TRP A 313 5.14 -24.71 -33.18
#